data_AF-A0A969WQG6-F1
#
_entry.id   AF-A0A969WQG6-F1
#
_cell.length_a   1.000
_cell.length_b   1.000
_cell.length_c   1.000
_cell.angle_alpha   90.00
_cell.angle_beta   90.00
_cell.angle_gamma   90.00
#
_symmetry.space_group_name_H-M   'P 1'
#
loop_
_entity.id
_entity.type
_entity.pdbx_description
1 polymer ?
#
loop_
_entity_poly.entity_id
_entity_poly.type
_entity_poly.pdbx_seq_one_letter_code
_entity_poly.pdbx_strand_id
1 'polypeptide(L)'
;MVSPSEHLALPDVQDIVEGTRAAKIAAHVGSLSRAAVKSRNREIRMAEARRSLDWEKQYEVALFPGEARRIHERDGEIETCSMCGDLCAIKVVRDILPEPEGH
;
A
#
# COMPACT_ATOMS: atom_id res chain seq x y z
N MET A 1 -19.40 -6.02 7.14
CA MET A 1 -19.02 -5.41 5.86
C MET A 1 -20.27 -4.73 5.33
N VAL A 2 -20.15 -3.51 4.84
CA VAL A 2 -21.23 -2.84 4.11
C VAL A 2 -20.73 -2.74 2.67
N SER A 3 -21.53 -3.19 1.71
CA SER A 3 -21.21 -3.07 0.28
C SER A 3 -21.69 -1.73 -0.27
N PRO A 4 -21.15 -1.24 -1.40
CA PRO A 4 -21.63 0.00 -2.02
C PRO A 4 -23.14 0.01 -2.31
N SER A 5 -23.73 -1.15 -2.61
CA SER A 5 -25.16 -1.31 -2.92
C SER A 5 -26.04 -1.57 -1.70
N GLU A 6 -25.52 -1.51 -0.47
CA GLU A 6 -26.34 -1.60 0.75
C GLU A 6 -27.47 -0.56 0.72
N HIS A 7 -28.71 -1.02 0.98
CA HIS A 7 -29.94 -0.22 0.87
C HIS A 7 -30.28 0.34 -0.52
N LEU A 8 -29.57 -0.08 -1.58
CA LEU A 8 -29.80 0.38 -2.96
C LEU A 8 -30.18 -0.76 -3.91
N ALA A 9 -29.48 -1.89 -3.84
CA ALA A 9 -29.70 -3.05 -4.73
C ALA A 9 -29.11 -4.34 -4.15
N LEU A 10 -29.29 -5.46 -4.86
CA LEU A 10 -28.49 -6.66 -4.61
C LEU A 10 -27.05 -6.43 -5.13
N PRO A 11 -26.02 -6.83 -4.36
CA PRO A 11 -24.63 -6.59 -4.74
C PRO A 11 -24.17 -7.48 -5.89
N ASP A 12 -23.36 -6.91 -6.78
CA ASP A 12 -22.62 -7.67 -7.78
C ASP A 12 -21.23 -8.10 -7.27
N VAL A 13 -20.43 -8.75 -8.13
CA VAL A 13 -19.09 -9.23 -7.75
C VAL A 13 -18.16 -8.07 -7.36
N GLN A 14 -18.26 -6.92 -8.02
CA GLN A 14 -17.42 -5.75 -7.71
C GLN A 14 -17.82 -5.14 -6.37
N ASP A 15 -19.12 -5.04 -6.09
CA ASP A 15 -19.63 -4.55 -4.80
C ASP A 15 -19.09 -5.37 -3.62
N ILE A 16 -19.07 -6.70 -3.77
CA ILE A 16 -18.52 -7.61 -2.76
C ILE A 16 -17.01 -7.42 -2.61
N VAL A 17 -16.27 -7.29 -3.71
CA VAL A 17 -14.82 -7.07 -3.68
C VAL A 17 -14.49 -5.75 -2.98
N GLU A 18 -15.16 -4.66 -3.32
CA GLU A 18 -14.94 -3.34 -2.74
C GLU A 18 -15.29 -3.30 -1.25
N GLY A 19 -16.48 -3.79 -0.88
CA GLY A 19 -16.89 -3.88 0.52
C GLY A 19 -15.89 -4.70 1.35
N THR A 20 -15.40 -5.81 0.80
CA THR A 20 -14.38 -6.65 1.47
C THR A 20 -13.07 -5.92 1.66
N ARG A 21 -12.59 -5.21 0.63
CA ARG A 21 -11.36 -4.43 0.71
C ARG A 21 -11.49 -3.34 1.77
N ALA A 22 -12.60 -2.59 1.78
CA ALA A 22 -12.87 -1.55 2.76
C ALA A 22 -12.90 -2.11 4.19
N ALA A 23 -13.61 -3.22 4.43
CA ALA A 23 -13.67 -3.86 5.73
C ALA A 23 -12.30 -4.37 6.21
N LYS A 24 -11.48 -4.93 5.31
CA LYS A 24 -10.11 -5.39 5.64
C LYS A 24 -9.20 -4.22 6.02
N ILE A 25 -9.29 -3.08 5.32
CA ILE A 25 -8.56 -1.86 5.66
C ILE A 25 -8.98 -1.39 7.06
N ALA A 26 -10.29 -1.29 7.34
CA ALA A 26 -10.80 -0.87 8.64
C ALA A 26 -10.32 -1.79 9.78
N ALA A 27 -10.33 -3.11 9.57
CA ALA A 27 -9.83 -4.08 10.55
C ALA A 27 -8.31 -3.93 10.80
N HIS A 28 -7.53 -3.67 9.76
CA HIS A 28 -6.09 -3.40 9.88
C HIS A 28 -5.82 -2.12 10.67
N VAL A 29 -6.50 -1.02 10.34
CA VAL A 29 -6.41 0.26 11.07
C VAL A 29 -6.81 0.09 12.53
N GLY A 30 -7.93 -0.58 12.82
CA GLY A 30 -8.34 -0.86 14.19
C GLY A 30 -7.32 -1.69 14.98
N SER A 31 -6.58 -2.57 14.31
CA SER A 31 -5.48 -3.34 14.93
C SER A 31 -4.24 -2.47 15.20
N LEU A 32 -3.93 -1.52 14.33
CA LEU A 32 -2.87 -0.54 14.55
C LEU A 32 -3.16 0.37 15.76
N SER A 33 -4.40 0.86 15.90
CA SER A 33 -4.79 1.72 17.02
C SER A 33 -4.69 1.02 18.38
N ARG A 34 -4.74 -0.32 18.39
CA ARG A 34 -4.52 -1.16 19.58
C ARG A 34 -3.05 -1.55 19.79
N ALA A 35 -2.12 -0.90 19.08
CA ALA A 35 -0.69 -1.18 19.11
C ALA A 35 -0.31 -2.66 18.84
N ALA A 36 -1.09 -3.36 18.00
CA ALA A 36 -0.79 -4.75 17.68
C ALA A 36 0.57 -4.86 16.96
N VAL A 37 1.51 -5.59 17.57
CA VAL A 37 2.91 -5.71 17.10
C VAL A 37 2.98 -6.13 15.63
N LYS A 38 2.17 -7.13 15.24
CA LYS A 38 2.12 -7.63 13.86
C LYS A 38 1.71 -6.54 12.85
N SER A 39 0.68 -5.76 13.15
CA SER A 39 0.22 -4.69 12.27
C SER A 39 1.27 -3.59 12.16
N ARG A 40 1.92 -3.22 13.27
CA ARG A 40 3.00 -2.22 13.27
C ARG A 40 4.19 -2.66 12.44
N ASN A 41 4.63 -3.92 12.59
CA ASN A 41 5.76 -4.45 11.83
C ASN A 41 5.49 -4.45 10.33
N ARG A 42 4.25 -4.72 9.91
CA ARG A 42 3.86 -4.63 8.49
C ARG A 42 3.99 -3.20 7.96
N GLU A 43 3.56 -2.20 8.71
CA GLU A 43 3.66 -0.79 8.30
C GLU A 43 5.11 -0.28 8.27
N ILE A 44 5.95 -0.72 9.21
CA ILE A 44 7.39 -0.43 9.21
C ILE A 44 8.03 -0.99 7.93
N ARG A 45 7.78 -2.27 7.61
CA ARG A 45 8.29 -2.88 6.36
C ARG A 45 7.79 -2.17 5.10
N MET A 46 6.53 -1.73 5.08
CA MET A 46 5.98 -0.95 3.98
C MET A 46 6.70 0.41 3.85
N ALA A 47 6.99 1.08 4.97
CA ALA A 47 7.71 2.34 4.98
C ALA A 47 9.16 2.19 4.51
N GLU A 48 9.85 1.14 4.95
CA GLU A 48 11.20 0.79 4.51
C GLU A 48 11.24 0.51 3.00
N ALA A 49 10.33 -0.34 2.50
CA ALA A 49 10.25 -0.65 1.08
C ALA A 49 9.93 0.58 0.22
N ARG A 50 9.09 1.50 0.71
CA ARG A 50 8.84 2.80 0.05
C ARG A 50 10.06 3.68 0.02
N ARG A 51 10.77 3.79 1.14
CA ARG A 51 12.00 4.60 1.26
C ARG A 51 13.06 4.13 0.27
N SER A 52 13.24 2.82 0.13
CA SER A 52 14.24 2.25 -0.78
C SER A 52 13.78 2.17 -2.24
N LEU A 53 12.56 2.62 -2.56
CA LEU A 53 11.91 2.42 -3.86
C LEU A 53 11.90 0.94 -4.32
N ASP A 54 11.78 0.02 -3.35
CA ASP A 54 11.71 -1.42 -3.62
C ASP A 54 10.25 -1.82 -3.87
N TRP A 55 9.85 -1.80 -5.13
CA TRP A 55 8.48 -2.09 -5.56
C TRP A 55 8.05 -3.52 -5.24
N GLU A 56 8.93 -4.50 -5.44
CA GLU A 56 8.64 -5.91 -5.15
C GLU A 56 8.34 -6.13 -3.67
N LYS A 57 9.15 -5.56 -2.76
CA LYS A 57 8.86 -5.59 -1.32
C LYS A 57 7.60 -4.83 -0.96
N GLN A 58 7.33 -3.68 -1.60
CA GLN A 58 6.09 -2.94 -1.38
C GLN A 58 4.86 -3.79 -1.75
N TYR A 59 4.91 -4.54 -2.86
CA TYR A 59 3.83 -5.44 -3.25
C TYR A 59 3.68 -6.60 -2.27
N GLU A 60 4.78 -7.26 -1.90
CA GLU A 60 4.78 -8.38 -0.95
C GLU A 60 4.09 -8.01 0.36
N VAL A 61 4.40 -6.82 0.89
CA VAL A 61 3.84 -6.37 2.17
C VAL A 61 2.49 -5.67 2.04
N ALA A 62 1.98 -5.36 0.84
CA ALA A 62 0.70 -4.69 0.64
C ALA A 62 -0.52 -5.51 1.13
N LEU A 63 -1.61 -4.83 1.52
CA LEU A 63 -2.86 -5.52 1.89
C LEU A 63 -3.50 -6.23 0.69
N PHE A 64 -3.22 -5.70 -0.51
CA PHE A 64 -3.73 -6.15 -1.81
C PHE A 64 -2.59 -6.13 -2.85
N PRO A 65 -1.64 -7.08 -2.81
CA PRO A 65 -0.43 -7.08 -3.64
C PRO A 65 -0.70 -6.95 -5.14
N GLY A 66 -1.61 -7.78 -5.67
CA GLY A 66 -1.93 -7.79 -7.10
C GLY A 66 -2.53 -6.49 -7.60
N GLU A 67 -3.35 -5.81 -6.77
CA GLU A 67 -3.93 -4.52 -7.14
C GLU A 67 -2.87 -3.41 -7.13
N ALA A 68 -1.98 -3.42 -6.14
CA ALA A 68 -0.87 -2.45 -6.06
C ALA A 68 0.06 -2.57 -7.29
N ARG A 69 0.44 -3.81 -7.65
CA ARG A 69 1.24 -4.10 -8.85
C ARG A 69 0.54 -3.62 -10.12
N ARG A 70 -0.73 -4.03 -10.30
CA ARG A 70 -1.57 -3.64 -11.46
C ARG A 70 -1.70 -2.14 -11.64
N ILE A 71 -1.69 -1.35 -10.56
CA ILE A 71 -1.75 0.11 -10.63
C ILE A 71 -0.41 0.71 -11.08
N HIS A 72 0.71 0.24 -10.52
CA HIS A 72 2.02 0.78 -10.86
C HIS A 72 2.43 0.43 -12.30
N GLU A 73 2.17 -0.80 -12.73
CA GLU A 73 2.55 -1.29 -14.08
C GLU A 73 1.78 -0.61 -15.22
N ARG A 74 0.76 0.22 -14.94
CA ARG A 74 0.01 0.95 -15.98
C ARG A 74 0.89 1.88 -16.81
N ASP A 75 1.92 2.42 -16.20
CA ASP A 75 2.79 3.45 -16.78
C ASP A 75 4.18 2.90 -17.17
N GLY A 76 4.36 1.57 -17.14
CA GLY A 76 5.61 0.87 -17.46
C GLY A 76 6.57 0.72 -16.28
N GLU A 77 7.77 0.19 -16.54
CA GLU A 77 8.84 0.07 -15.54
C GLU A 77 9.53 1.42 -15.35
N ILE A 78 9.21 2.10 -14.25
CA ILE A 78 9.82 3.35 -13.82
C ILE A 78 10.35 3.20 -12.40
N GLU A 79 11.52 3.80 -12.11
CA GLU A 79 12.14 3.70 -10.78
C GLU A 79 11.25 4.31 -9.69
N THR A 80 10.60 5.42 -10.00
CA THR A 80 9.67 6.15 -9.11
C THR A 80 8.22 5.92 -9.58
N CYS A 81 7.23 6.54 -8.95
CA CYS A 81 5.87 6.49 -9.49
C CYS A 81 5.67 7.54 -10.60
N SER A 82 4.71 7.28 -11.49
CA SER A 82 4.36 8.15 -12.61
C SER A 82 3.80 9.51 -12.17
N MET A 83 3.35 9.63 -10.92
CA MET A 83 2.82 10.87 -10.36
C MET A 83 3.88 11.98 -10.28
N CYS A 84 5.12 11.66 -9.90
CA CYS A 84 6.18 12.66 -9.71
C CYS A 84 7.39 12.45 -10.62
N GLY A 85 7.60 11.24 -11.16
CA GLY A 85 8.73 10.93 -12.02
C GLY A 85 10.07 11.29 -11.37
N ASP A 86 10.90 12.05 -12.08
CA ASP A 86 12.23 12.47 -11.64
C ASP A 86 12.22 13.44 -10.44
N LEU A 87 11.10 14.11 -10.19
CA LEU A 87 10.94 15.03 -9.06
C LEU A 87 10.48 14.31 -7.78
N CYS A 88 10.62 12.99 -7.72
CA CYS A 88 10.22 12.20 -6.56
C CYS A 88 11.03 12.59 -5.31
N ALA A 89 10.34 13.11 -4.29
CA ALA A 89 10.95 13.50 -3.03
C ALA A 89 11.69 12.35 -2.33
N ILE A 90 11.16 11.11 -2.41
CA ILE A 90 11.81 9.94 -1.81
C ILE A 90 13.14 9.63 -2.48
N LYS A 91 13.17 9.68 -3.82
CA LYS A 91 14.42 9.52 -4.60
C LYS A 91 15.44 10.58 -4.21
N VAL A 92 15.05 11.84 -4.22
CA VAL A 92 15.93 12.97 -3.86
C VAL A 92 16.48 12.80 -2.44
N VAL A 93 15.64 12.45 -1.46
CA VAL A 93 16.09 12.26 -0.07
C VAL A 93 17.02 11.06 0.06
N ARG A 94 16.73 9.93 -0.59
CA ARG A 94 17.59 8.73 -0.61
C ARG A 94 18.95 9.03 -1.22
N ASP A 95 18.99 9.80 -2.30
CA ASP A 95 20.25 10.09 -3.01
C ASP A 95 21.14 11.09 -2.23
N ILE A 96 20.55 11.89 -1.32
CA ILE A 96 21.26 12.90 -0.51
C ILE A 96 21.64 12.37 0.89
N LEU A 97 20.77 11.57 1.52
CA LEU A 97 21.01 11.07 2.88
C LEU A 97 21.73 9.71 2.84
N PRO A 98 22.75 9.50 3.68
CA PRO A 98 23.34 8.17 3.83
C PRO A 98 22.28 7.17 4.32
N GLU A 99 22.40 5.93 3.87
CA GLU A 99 21.57 4.84 4.39
C GLU A 99 21.75 4.74 5.92
N PRO A 100 20.67 4.57 6.70
CA PRO A 100 20.81 4.43 8.14
C PRO A 100 21.63 3.18 8.43
N GLU A 101 22.66 3.32 9.25
CA GLU A 101 23.39 2.19 9.81
C GLU A 101 22.46 1.39 10.73
N GLY A 102 21.79 0.38 10.15
CA GLY A 102 21.17 -0.73 10.87
C GLY A 102 19.92 -0.42 11.70
N HIS A 103 18.84 -1.15 11.42
CA HIS A 103 17.84 -1.53 12.40
C HIS A 103 17.68 -3.04 12.43
#